data_AF-A0A2R8C8D2-F1
#
_entry.id   AF-A0A2R8C8D2-F1
#
_cell.length_a   1.000
_cell.length_b   1.000
_cell.length_c   1.000
_cell.angle_alpha   90.00
_cell.angle_beta   90.00
_cell.angle_gamma   90.00
#
_symmetry.space_group_name_H-M   'P 1'
#
loop_
_entity.id
_entity.type
_entity.pdbx_description
1 polymer ?
#
loop_
_entity_poly.entity_id
_entity_poly.type
_entity_poly.pdbx_seq_one_letter_code
_entity_poly.pdbx_strand_id
1 'polypeptide(L)'
;MSDLTFGEILKTAEETPEGLRFAVTENWKQGRTAYGGFTAGLLLAAARQTLPDLPPLRSVLVNFTGPVTSAPTMTTRILRQGRNVVTVQVEAFCEDTLCAQSTFSFGQAQESHISQDLPAPSAPLPDEVEDFLPANIQLPINFFKNFDAKLIEGHRPFSGADRGYIRAWVRHRDDAVRQTPEGLMSLADVLPPAVFSKARKLGPNSSMNWICNFLSEDLTSRDGWWMMETDLTVARDGYSSQVMRMWNADGDLVIDGMQSVVIFV
;
A
#
# COMPACT_ATOMS: atom_id res chain seq x y z
N MET A 1 20.89 0.47 11.87
CA MET A 1 20.58 1.81 11.31
C MET A 1 19.53 2.43 12.20
N SER A 2 19.55 3.76 12.37
CA SER A 2 18.44 4.47 13.02
C SER A 2 17.15 4.26 12.22
N ASP A 3 15.99 4.37 12.89
CA ASP A 3 14.71 4.42 12.19
C ASP A 3 14.70 5.64 11.26
N LEU A 4 14.18 5.45 10.04
CA LEU A 4 14.00 6.51 9.05
C LEU A 4 12.53 6.60 8.67
N THR A 5 12.05 7.82 8.41
CA THR A 5 10.73 8.02 7.81
C THR A 5 10.72 7.57 6.34
N PHE A 6 9.53 7.48 5.73
CA PHE A 6 9.46 7.02 4.35
C PHE A 6 10.08 8.04 3.39
N GLY A 7 9.78 9.32 3.57
CA GLY A 7 10.35 10.43 2.80
C GLY A 7 11.86 10.57 2.97
N GLU A 8 12.42 10.19 4.13
CA GLU A 8 13.87 10.07 4.30
C GLU A 8 14.43 8.91 3.48
N ILE A 9 13.79 7.75 3.51
CA ILE A 9 14.20 6.58 2.72
C ILE A 9 14.16 6.87 1.22
N LEU A 10 13.13 7.57 0.73
CA LEU A 10 13.05 7.95 -0.69
C LEU A 10 14.25 8.79 -1.17
N LYS A 11 14.91 9.52 -0.25
CA LYS A 11 16.12 10.31 -0.51
C LYS A 11 17.42 9.51 -0.38
N THR A 12 17.36 8.28 0.10
CA THR A 12 18.52 7.37 0.18
C THR A 12 18.81 6.65 -1.14
N ALA A 13 18.09 6.99 -2.21
CA ALA A 13 18.29 6.39 -3.52
C ALA A 13 19.74 6.55 -3.99
N GLU A 14 20.44 5.43 -4.15
CA GLU A 14 21.79 5.35 -4.66
C GLU A 14 21.75 4.78 -6.08
N GLU A 15 22.38 5.46 -7.05
CA GLU A 15 22.55 4.92 -8.39
C GLU A 15 23.53 3.76 -8.38
N THR A 16 23.13 2.65 -9.01
CA THR A 16 23.95 1.46 -9.25
C THR A 16 23.89 1.11 -10.75
N PRO A 17 24.82 0.31 -11.27
CA PRO A 17 24.75 -0.15 -12.67
C PRO A 17 23.44 -0.87 -13.01
N GLU A 18 22.80 -1.53 -12.04
CA GLU A 18 21.58 -2.31 -12.23
C GLU A 18 20.29 -1.50 -12.01
N GLY A 19 20.37 -0.33 -11.37
CA GLY A 19 19.21 0.51 -11.07
C GLY A 19 19.36 1.37 -9.81
N LEU A 20 18.25 1.74 -9.19
CA LEU A 20 18.24 2.55 -7.97
C LEU A 20 18.17 1.68 -6.73
N ARG A 21 19.09 1.87 -5.79
CA ARG A 21 19.13 1.12 -4.53
C ARG A 21 18.61 1.97 -3.39
N PHE A 22 17.71 1.42 -2.58
CA PHE A 22 17.09 2.12 -1.45
C PHE A 22 17.44 1.48 -0.12
N ALA A 23 17.61 2.29 0.92
CA ALA A 23 17.75 1.78 2.28
C ALA A 23 16.45 1.13 2.79
N VAL A 24 16.59 0.12 3.66
CA VAL A 24 15.46 -0.48 4.40
C VAL A 24 15.84 -0.57 5.87
N THR A 25 15.15 0.18 6.72
CA THR A 25 15.38 0.21 8.16
C THR A 25 14.40 -0.70 8.91
N GLU A 26 14.77 -1.08 10.14
CA GLU A 26 14.02 -2.08 10.92
C GLU A 26 12.58 -1.67 11.22
N ASN A 27 12.31 -0.36 11.36
CA ASN A 27 10.95 0.15 11.51
C ASN A 27 10.05 -0.08 10.30
N TRP A 28 10.54 -0.47 9.12
CA TRP A 28 9.70 -0.81 7.95
C TRP A 28 9.52 -2.31 7.74
N LYS A 29 10.09 -3.14 8.62
CA LYS A 29 10.01 -4.60 8.52
C LYS A 29 8.77 -5.16 9.20
N GLN A 30 8.29 -6.26 8.63
CA GLN A 30 7.29 -7.17 9.18
C GLN A 30 7.90 -8.58 9.24
N GLY A 31 8.35 -8.97 10.44
CA GLY A 31 9.12 -10.21 10.60
C GLY A 31 10.44 -10.15 9.84
N ARG A 32 10.62 -11.02 8.84
CA ARG A 32 11.88 -11.16 8.09
C ARG A 32 11.92 -10.34 6.78
N THR A 33 10.81 -9.72 6.38
CA THR A 33 10.71 -8.97 5.12
C THR A 33 10.28 -7.53 5.39
N ALA A 34 10.54 -6.63 4.46
CA ALA A 34 9.89 -5.32 4.44
C ALA A 34 8.37 -5.47 4.28
N TYR A 35 7.61 -4.54 4.85
CA TYR A 35 6.17 -4.40 4.67
C TYR A 35 5.80 -4.22 3.18
N GLY A 36 4.70 -4.82 2.75
CA GLY A 36 4.25 -4.88 1.35
C GLY A 36 4.05 -3.51 0.73
N GLY A 37 3.23 -2.66 1.35
CA GLY A 37 3.00 -1.29 0.91
C GLY A 37 4.28 -0.46 0.82
N PHE A 38 5.21 -0.61 1.77
CA PHE A 38 6.51 0.06 1.69
C PHE A 38 7.31 -0.39 0.47
N THR A 39 7.37 -1.70 0.22
CA THR A 39 8.03 -2.26 -0.99
C THR A 39 7.38 -1.72 -2.27
N ALA A 40 6.05 -1.66 -2.31
CA ALA A 40 5.30 -1.12 -3.44
C ALA A 40 5.55 0.38 -3.66
N GLY A 41 5.64 1.16 -2.58
CA GLY A 41 6.04 2.56 -2.61
C GLY A 41 7.44 2.78 -3.16
N LEU A 42 8.42 1.93 -2.78
CA LEU A 42 9.78 1.98 -3.33
C LEU A 42 9.82 1.64 -4.83
N LEU A 43 9.05 0.64 -5.27
CA LEU A 43 8.91 0.30 -6.69
C LEU A 43 8.38 1.50 -7.50
N LEU A 44 7.39 2.21 -6.96
CA LEU A 44 6.84 3.41 -7.61
C LEU A 44 7.85 4.57 -7.61
N ALA A 45 8.56 4.77 -6.49
CA ALA A 45 9.61 5.77 -6.40
C ALA A 45 10.71 5.53 -7.43
N ALA A 46 11.15 4.28 -7.60
CA ALA A 46 12.15 3.92 -8.59
C ALA A 46 11.68 4.25 -10.02
N ALA A 47 10.43 3.92 -10.37
CA ALA A 47 9.87 4.27 -11.68
C ALA A 47 9.93 5.79 -11.93
N ARG A 48 9.46 6.59 -10.96
CA ARG A 48 9.33 8.04 -11.08
C ARG A 48 10.66 8.78 -10.97
N GLN A 49 11.63 8.25 -10.24
CA GLN A 49 12.99 8.82 -10.17
C GLN A 49 13.80 8.50 -11.43
N THR A 50 13.69 7.28 -11.97
CA THR A 50 14.34 6.93 -13.25
C THR A 50 13.69 7.63 -14.44
N LEU A 51 12.37 7.86 -14.41
CA LEU A 51 11.59 8.46 -15.48
C LEU A 51 10.80 9.68 -14.94
N PRO A 52 11.44 10.85 -14.77
CA PRO A 52 10.83 12.01 -14.09
C PRO A 52 9.64 12.62 -14.84
N ASP A 53 9.55 12.42 -16.15
CA ASP A 53 8.49 12.99 -17.00
C ASP A 53 7.26 12.07 -17.15
N LEU A 54 7.12 11.05 -16.28
CA LEU A 54 5.96 10.17 -16.32
C LEU A 54 4.66 10.94 -16.03
N PRO A 55 3.58 10.67 -16.79
CA PRO A 55 2.27 11.24 -16.49
C PRO A 55 1.71 10.68 -15.17
N PRO A 56 0.53 11.15 -14.70
CA PRO A 56 -0.07 10.66 -13.47
C PRO A 56 -0.27 9.13 -13.46
N LEU A 57 -0.10 8.53 -12.29
CA LEU A 57 -0.30 7.09 -12.09
C LEU A 57 -1.79 6.74 -12.22
N ARG A 58 -2.11 5.66 -12.92
CA ARG A 58 -3.50 5.19 -13.13
C ARG A 58 -3.75 3.79 -12.63
N SER A 59 -2.80 2.88 -12.79
CA SER A 59 -2.98 1.48 -12.42
C SER A 59 -1.67 0.83 -12.04
N VAL A 60 -1.74 -0.10 -11.09
CA VAL A 60 -0.61 -0.82 -10.53
C VAL A 60 -0.94 -2.30 -10.42
N LEU A 61 0.03 -3.13 -10.81
CA LEU A 61 0.04 -4.56 -10.54
C LEU A 61 1.33 -4.89 -9.80
N VAL A 62 1.25 -5.28 -8.52
CA VAL A 62 2.41 -5.71 -7.73
C VAL A 62 2.34 -7.22 -7.52
N ASN A 63 3.46 -7.91 -7.75
CA ASN A 63 3.67 -9.30 -7.36
C ASN A 63 4.78 -9.38 -6.31
N PHE A 64 4.45 -9.96 -5.15
CA PHE A 64 5.41 -10.22 -4.08
C PHE A 64 5.96 -11.63 -4.26
N THR A 65 7.20 -11.73 -4.76
CA THR A 65 7.82 -13.00 -5.19
C THR A 65 8.65 -13.64 -4.08
N GLY A 66 9.32 -12.83 -3.28
CA GLY A 66 10.21 -13.23 -2.20
C GLY A 66 10.38 -12.12 -1.16
N PRO A 67 11.05 -12.42 -0.03
CA PRO A 67 11.21 -11.46 1.05
C PRO A 67 12.22 -10.37 0.69
N VAL A 68 11.91 -9.12 1.01
CA VAL A 68 12.87 -8.00 0.98
C VAL A 68 13.62 -7.99 2.31
N THR A 69 14.77 -8.67 2.36
CA THR A 69 15.54 -8.89 3.60
C THR A 69 16.65 -7.87 3.83
N SER A 70 17.13 -7.25 2.74
CA SER A 70 18.18 -6.24 2.70
C SER A 70 17.73 -5.04 1.85
N ALA A 71 18.59 -4.03 1.73
CA ALA A 71 18.35 -2.88 0.86
C ALA A 71 18.25 -3.34 -0.61
N PRO A 72 17.07 -3.21 -1.25
CA PRO A 72 16.85 -3.72 -2.59
C PRO A 72 17.35 -2.77 -3.67
N THR A 73 17.83 -3.33 -4.77
CA THR A 73 18.09 -2.62 -6.03
C THR A 73 16.87 -2.74 -6.94
N MET A 74 16.42 -1.61 -7.47
CA MET A 74 15.22 -1.46 -8.28
C MET A 74 15.60 -1.21 -9.74
N THR A 75 15.28 -2.15 -10.62
CA THR A 75 15.54 -2.04 -12.05
C THR A 75 14.27 -1.59 -12.77
N THR A 76 14.32 -0.44 -13.44
CA THR A 76 13.17 0.17 -14.14
C THR A 76 13.28 -0.04 -15.65
N ARG A 77 12.17 -0.44 -16.28
CA ARG A 77 12.05 -0.66 -17.73
C ARG A 77 10.74 -0.10 -18.28
N ILE A 78 10.80 0.71 -19.34
CA ILE A 78 9.61 1.04 -20.14
C ILE A 78 9.20 -0.21 -20.93
N LEU A 79 7.99 -0.72 -20.71
CA LEU A 79 7.40 -1.81 -21.50
C LEU A 79 6.79 -1.27 -22.79
N ARG A 80 6.13 -0.12 -22.71
CA ARG A 80 5.46 0.53 -23.84
C ARG A 80 5.30 2.02 -23.58
N GLN A 81 5.62 2.83 -24.58
CA GLN A 81 5.33 4.26 -24.60
C GLN A 81 4.34 4.55 -25.71
N GLY A 82 3.06 4.62 -25.35
CA GLY A 82 1.98 4.99 -26.26
C GLY A 82 1.71 6.49 -26.28
N ARG A 83 0.74 6.90 -27.10
CA ARG A 83 0.29 8.31 -27.17
C ARG A 83 -0.30 8.81 -25.85
N ASN A 84 -1.11 7.98 -25.19
CA ASN A 84 -1.88 8.38 -24.00
C ASN A 84 -1.38 7.70 -22.71
N VAL A 85 -0.75 6.54 -22.84
CA VAL A 85 -0.36 5.69 -21.71
C VAL A 85 1.09 5.24 -21.87
N VAL A 86 1.84 5.32 -20.77
CA VAL A 86 3.16 4.72 -20.63
C VAL A 86 3.06 3.58 -19.63
N THR A 87 3.54 2.40 -20.02
CA THR A 87 3.61 1.23 -19.15
C THR A 87 5.05 0.99 -18.76
N VAL A 88 5.31 0.92 -17.46
CA VAL A 88 6.64 0.75 -16.87
C VAL A 88 6.64 -0.47 -15.97
N GLN A 89 7.67 -1.30 -16.10
CA GLN A 89 7.96 -2.38 -15.16
C GLN A 89 9.06 -1.94 -14.21
N VAL A 90 8.95 -2.31 -12.93
CA VAL A 90 10.05 -2.21 -11.97
C VAL A 90 10.21 -3.55 -11.27
N GLU A 91 11.43 -4.02 -11.14
CA GLU A 91 11.79 -5.26 -10.42
C GLU A 91 12.69 -4.91 -9.24
N ALA A 92 12.41 -5.49 -8.07
CA ALA A 92 13.17 -5.32 -6.84
C ALA A 92 14.01 -6.57 -6.57
N PHE A 93 15.33 -6.40 -6.46
CA PHE A 93 16.28 -7.46 -6.16
C PHE A 93 16.96 -7.22 -4.82
N CYS A 94 16.96 -8.23 -3.94
CA CYS A 94 17.91 -8.30 -2.83
C CYS A 94 19.05 -9.21 -3.26
N GLU A 95 20.24 -8.63 -3.42
CA GLU A 95 21.36 -9.30 -4.08
C GLU A 95 20.91 -9.79 -5.47
N ASP A 96 21.02 -11.08 -5.79
CA ASP A 96 20.62 -11.65 -7.07
C ASP A 96 19.21 -12.27 -7.07
N THR A 97 18.43 -12.07 -5.99
CA THR A 97 17.11 -12.70 -5.82
C THR A 97 15.99 -11.69 -6.08
N LEU A 98 15.09 -12.00 -7.02
CA LEU A 98 13.88 -11.23 -7.26
C LEU A 98 12.93 -11.32 -6.05
N CYS A 99 12.66 -10.19 -5.40
CA CYS A 99 11.80 -10.10 -4.23
C CYS A 99 10.40 -9.62 -4.59
N ALA A 100 10.30 -8.61 -5.45
CA ALA A 100 9.02 -8.08 -5.89
C ALA A 100 9.12 -7.51 -7.30
N GLN A 101 7.99 -7.39 -7.97
CA GLN A 101 7.93 -6.68 -9.24
C GLN A 101 6.60 -5.94 -9.36
N SER A 102 6.61 -4.84 -10.10
CA SER A 102 5.42 -4.08 -10.40
C SER A 102 5.33 -3.74 -11.88
N THR A 103 4.11 -3.71 -12.41
CA THR A 103 3.78 -3.02 -13.66
C THR A 103 2.89 -1.83 -13.35
N PHE A 104 3.35 -0.64 -13.74
CA PHE A 104 2.65 0.61 -13.58
C PHE A 104 2.15 1.11 -14.93
N SER A 105 0.92 1.62 -14.95
CA SER A 105 0.38 2.37 -16.08
C SER A 105 0.21 3.83 -15.67
N PHE A 106 0.85 4.71 -16.44
CA PHE A 106 0.79 6.16 -16.27
C PHE A 106 0.07 6.77 -17.46
N GLY A 107 -0.78 7.79 -17.25
CA GLY A 107 -1.51 8.43 -18.33
C GLY A 107 -2.16 9.75 -17.96
N GLN A 108 -2.21 10.67 -18.93
CA GLN A 108 -2.90 11.96 -18.79
C GLN A 108 -4.41 11.78 -18.79
N ALA A 109 -5.13 12.67 -18.10
CA ALA A 109 -6.59 12.71 -18.16
C ALA A 109 -7.07 12.79 -19.62
N GLN A 110 -8.15 12.08 -19.93
CA GLN A 110 -8.76 12.06 -21.25
C GLN A 110 -10.20 12.58 -21.13
N GLU A 111 -10.65 13.34 -22.13
CA GLU A 111 -12.04 13.76 -22.20
C GLU A 111 -12.96 12.53 -22.35
N SER A 112 -14.02 12.48 -21.55
CA SER A 112 -15.01 11.41 -21.55
C SER A 112 -16.40 11.98 -21.29
N HIS A 113 -17.40 11.47 -22.01
CA HIS A 113 -18.81 11.79 -21.78
C HIS A 113 -19.42 10.98 -20.62
N ILE A 114 -18.66 10.02 -20.07
CA ILE A 114 -19.06 9.19 -18.94
C ILE A 114 -18.24 9.63 -17.72
N SER A 115 -18.95 9.93 -16.63
CA SER A 115 -18.40 10.14 -15.31
C SER A 115 -19.30 9.49 -14.27
N GLN A 116 -18.72 8.75 -13.33
CA GLN A 116 -19.43 8.08 -12.25
C GLN A 116 -18.50 7.97 -11.05
N ASP A 117 -18.96 8.48 -9.91
CA ASP A 117 -18.24 8.42 -8.65
C ASP A 117 -18.79 7.34 -7.71
N LEU A 118 -18.00 7.00 -6.70
CA LEU A 118 -18.40 6.15 -5.58
C LEU A 118 -18.05 6.87 -4.27
N PRO A 119 -18.95 7.71 -3.75
CA PRO A 119 -18.67 8.47 -2.53
C PRO A 119 -18.47 7.52 -1.35
N ALA A 120 -17.61 7.95 -0.43
CA ALA A 120 -17.40 7.33 0.87
C ALA A 120 -18.73 7.07 1.61
N PRO A 121 -18.91 5.89 2.23
CA PRO A 121 -19.95 5.71 3.23
C PRO A 121 -19.76 6.71 4.39
N SER A 122 -20.86 7.14 5.00
CA SER A 122 -20.81 8.05 6.15
C SER A 122 -19.92 7.49 7.27
N ALA A 123 -19.06 8.34 7.82
CA ALA A 123 -18.16 7.99 8.90
C ALA A 123 -18.05 9.15 9.91
N PRO A 124 -17.91 8.86 11.21
CA PRO A 124 -17.46 9.84 12.21
C PRO A 124 -16.06 10.37 11.86
N LEU A 125 -15.72 11.54 12.38
CA LEU A 125 -14.40 12.16 12.20
C LEU A 125 -13.30 11.34 12.92
N PRO A 126 -12.02 11.48 12.50
CA PRO A 126 -10.92 10.77 13.14
C PRO A 126 -10.87 10.95 14.67
N ASP A 127 -11.11 12.16 15.19
CA ASP A 127 -11.05 12.43 16.64
C ASP A 127 -12.25 11.89 17.43
N GLU A 128 -13.29 11.40 16.74
CA GLU A 128 -14.50 10.85 17.33
C GLU A 128 -14.46 9.32 17.47
N VAL A 129 -13.39 8.68 16.99
CA VAL A 129 -13.24 7.21 17.02
C VAL A 129 -11.97 6.75 17.71
N GLU A 130 -12.03 5.52 18.22
CA GLU A 130 -10.92 4.90 18.93
C GLU A 130 -9.76 4.50 18.02
N ASP A 131 -8.56 4.42 18.60
CA ASP A 131 -7.38 3.94 17.88
C ASP A 131 -7.58 2.49 17.41
N PHE A 132 -7.06 2.19 16.22
CA PHE A 132 -7.19 0.88 15.61
C PHE A 132 -6.49 -0.20 16.45
N LEU A 133 -5.29 0.10 16.94
CA LEU A 133 -4.57 -0.75 17.88
C LEU A 133 -4.93 -0.37 19.31
N PRO A 134 -5.53 -1.29 20.10
CA PRO A 134 -5.76 -1.06 21.52
C PRO A 134 -4.44 -0.84 22.26
N ALA A 135 -4.42 0.09 23.22
CA ALA A 135 -3.20 0.49 23.95
C ALA A 135 -2.46 -0.66 24.67
N ASN A 136 -3.15 -1.76 24.95
CA ASN A 136 -2.63 -2.94 25.64
C ASN A 136 -2.12 -4.05 24.69
N ILE A 137 -2.19 -3.86 23.37
CA ILE A 137 -1.72 -4.85 22.39
C ILE A 137 -0.41 -4.38 21.75
N GLN A 138 0.71 -5.01 22.12
CA GLN A 138 1.95 -4.94 21.35
C GLN A 138 1.91 -6.00 20.24
N LEU A 139 1.51 -5.60 19.04
CA LEU A 139 1.74 -6.44 17.85
C LEU A 139 3.22 -6.33 17.45
N PRO A 140 3.88 -7.44 17.07
CA PRO A 140 5.26 -7.44 16.57
C PRO A 140 5.32 -6.92 15.12
N ILE A 141 4.70 -5.78 14.86
CA ILE A 141 4.51 -5.19 13.53
C ILE A 141 5.15 -3.80 13.56
N ASN A 142 6.48 -3.76 13.40
CA ASN A 142 7.25 -2.52 13.54
C ASN A 142 6.80 -1.43 12.56
N PHE A 143 6.46 -1.81 11.32
CA PHE A 143 5.99 -0.86 10.30
C PHE A 143 4.79 -0.03 10.71
N PHE A 144 3.90 -0.57 11.55
CA PHE A 144 2.67 0.11 11.93
C PHE A 144 2.95 1.38 12.75
N LYS A 145 4.12 1.49 13.38
CA LYS A 145 4.55 2.69 14.13
C LYS A 145 4.74 3.92 13.25
N ASN A 146 4.89 3.75 11.94
CA ASN A 146 5.02 4.84 10.97
C ASN A 146 3.67 5.42 10.55
N PHE A 147 2.57 4.87 11.07
CA PHE A 147 1.21 5.21 10.69
C PHE A 147 0.35 5.53 11.92
N ASP A 148 -0.63 6.39 11.73
CA ASP A 148 -1.79 6.49 12.62
C ASP A 148 -2.96 5.75 11.98
N ALA A 149 -3.75 5.04 12.79
CA ALA A 149 -4.94 4.35 12.34
C ALA A 149 -6.02 4.39 13.42
N LYS A 150 -7.26 4.64 13.01
CA LYS A 150 -8.43 4.71 13.90
C LYS A 150 -9.62 3.96 13.32
N LEU A 151 -10.26 3.13 14.14
CA LEU A 151 -11.29 2.20 13.68
C LEU A 151 -12.63 2.92 13.47
N ILE A 152 -13.18 2.86 12.25
CA ILE A 152 -14.51 3.41 11.93
C ILE A 152 -15.58 2.32 12.09
N GLU A 153 -15.39 1.19 11.41
CA GLU A 153 -16.36 0.10 11.35
C GLU A 153 -15.63 -1.25 11.16
N GLY A 154 -16.30 -2.33 11.55
CA GLY A 154 -15.82 -3.69 11.35
C GLY A 154 -15.15 -4.26 12.58
N HIS A 155 -14.24 -5.21 12.37
CA HIS A 155 -13.69 -6.01 13.46
C HIS A 155 -12.18 -6.08 13.40
N ARG A 156 -11.54 -5.88 14.55
CA ARG A 156 -10.08 -6.03 14.69
C ARG A 156 -9.63 -7.47 14.35
N PRO A 157 -8.37 -7.63 13.90
CA PRO A 157 -7.78 -8.95 13.67
C PRO A 157 -7.95 -9.89 14.85
N PHE A 158 -8.15 -11.16 14.54
CA PHE A 158 -8.22 -12.29 15.46
C PHE A 158 -9.41 -12.28 16.45
N SER A 159 -10.42 -11.43 16.22
CA SER A 159 -11.63 -11.36 17.03
C SER A 159 -12.58 -12.54 16.82
N GLY A 160 -12.44 -13.28 15.71
CA GLY A 160 -13.32 -14.39 15.35
C GLY A 160 -14.70 -13.94 14.89
N ALA A 161 -14.77 -12.79 14.22
CA ALA A 161 -16.01 -12.22 13.71
C ALA A 161 -16.61 -13.02 12.53
N ASP A 162 -17.91 -12.82 12.32
CA ASP A 162 -18.63 -13.45 11.20
C ASP A 162 -18.34 -12.76 9.86
N ARG A 163 -18.00 -11.46 9.87
CA ARG A 163 -17.61 -10.70 8.66
C ARG A 163 -16.12 -10.37 8.69
N GLY A 164 -15.45 -10.60 7.56
CA GLY A 164 -14.08 -10.14 7.34
C GLY A 164 -14.11 -8.73 6.76
N TYR A 165 -14.19 -7.72 7.62
CA TYR A 165 -14.36 -6.33 7.18
C TYR A 165 -13.72 -5.36 8.17
N ILE A 166 -13.00 -4.38 7.64
CA ILE A 166 -12.40 -3.29 8.39
C ILE A 166 -12.55 -2.00 7.57
N ARG A 167 -13.09 -0.95 8.19
CA ARG A 167 -13.00 0.43 7.69
C ARG A 167 -12.34 1.30 8.77
N ALA A 168 -11.36 2.10 8.38
CA ALA A 168 -10.56 2.88 9.30
C ALA A 168 -10.09 4.19 8.68
N TRP A 169 -9.87 5.20 9.52
CA TRP A 169 -9.04 6.34 9.17
C TRP A 169 -7.58 5.92 9.28
N VAL A 170 -6.77 6.23 8.26
CA VAL A 170 -5.33 5.92 8.24
C VAL A 170 -4.54 7.14 7.77
N ARG A 171 -3.33 7.31 8.29
CA ARG A 171 -2.46 8.45 7.95
C ARG A 171 -0.99 8.09 8.12
N HIS A 172 -0.14 8.54 7.21
CA HIS A 172 1.31 8.54 7.41
C HIS A 172 1.72 9.50 8.52
N ARG A 173 2.59 9.07 9.44
CA ARG A 173 3.19 10.01 10.40
C ARG A 173 4.22 10.93 9.78
N ASP A 174 4.77 10.55 8.65
CA ASP A 174 5.69 11.37 7.86
C ASP A 174 4.92 12.36 6.98
N ASP A 175 4.94 13.63 7.39
CA ASP A 175 4.29 14.75 6.70
C ASP A 175 4.74 14.87 5.23
N ALA A 176 5.99 14.52 4.92
CA ALA A 176 6.57 14.72 3.58
C ALA A 176 5.94 13.80 2.53
N VAL A 177 5.31 12.70 2.93
CA VAL A 177 4.74 11.70 2.02
C VAL A 177 3.22 11.56 2.10
N ARG A 178 2.56 12.21 3.07
CA ARG A 178 1.10 12.05 3.34
C ARG A 178 0.19 12.18 2.12
N GLN A 179 0.59 12.99 1.15
CA GLN A 179 -0.17 13.36 -0.04
C GLN A 179 0.65 13.12 -1.33
N THR A 180 1.55 12.14 -1.31
CA THR A 180 2.35 11.74 -2.47
C THR A 180 1.89 10.38 -3.00
N PRO A 181 2.02 10.09 -4.31
CA PRO A 181 1.67 8.78 -4.85
C PRO A 181 2.38 7.61 -4.13
N GLU A 182 3.66 7.77 -3.82
CA GLU A 182 4.48 6.78 -3.11
C GLU A 182 3.98 6.58 -1.67
N GLY A 183 3.66 7.67 -0.97
CA GLY A 183 3.08 7.64 0.37
C GLY A 183 1.71 6.97 0.38
N LEU A 184 0.83 7.31 -0.56
CA LEU A 184 -0.48 6.65 -0.67
C LEU A 184 -0.35 5.18 -1.05
N MET A 185 0.57 4.81 -1.95
CA MET A 185 0.84 3.42 -2.30
C MET A 185 1.29 2.61 -1.07
N SER A 186 2.12 3.20 -0.22
CA SER A 186 2.52 2.54 1.03
C SER A 186 1.45 2.54 2.11
N LEU A 187 0.56 3.53 2.13
CA LEU A 187 -0.55 3.60 3.08
C LEU A 187 -1.69 2.64 2.70
N ALA A 188 -1.95 2.42 1.41
CA ALA A 188 -3.08 1.64 0.92
C ALA A 188 -2.97 0.12 1.11
N ASP A 189 -1.92 -0.36 1.79
CA ASP A 189 -1.75 -1.75 2.22
C ASP A 189 -1.68 -1.87 3.76
N VAL A 190 -1.96 -0.79 4.51
CA VAL A 190 -1.62 -0.70 5.95
C VAL A 190 -2.59 -1.52 6.82
N LEU A 191 -3.82 -1.73 6.33
CA LEU A 191 -4.80 -2.52 7.05
C LEU A 191 -4.46 -4.01 6.95
N PRO A 192 -4.62 -4.76 8.04
CA PRO A 192 -4.37 -6.21 8.03
C PRO A 192 -5.33 -6.91 7.06
N PRO A 193 -4.95 -8.10 6.54
CA PRO A 193 -5.85 -8.89 5.70
C PRO A 193 -7.24 -9.06 6.31
N ALA A 194 -8.30 -8.81 5.56
CA ALA A 194 -9.68 -8.81 6.04
C ALA A 194 -10.10 -10.18 6.63
N VAL A 195 -9.48 -11.27 6.16
CA VAL A 195 -9.68 -12.62 6.71
C VAL A 195 -9.26 -12.71 8.18
N PHE A 196 -8.33 -11.87 8.64
CA PHE A 196 -7.87 -11.88 10.03
C PHE A 196 -8.96 -11.48 11.00
N SER A 197 -9.91 -10.63 10.63
CA SER A 197 -11.08 -10.36 11.48
C SER A 197 -11.87 -11.63 11.82
N LYS A 198 -11.89 -12.62 10.91
CA LYS A 198 -12.54 -13.93 11.12
C LYS A 198 -11.67 -14.95 11.84
N ALA A 199 -10.35 -14.80 11.79
CA ALA A 199 -9.43 -15.72 12.46
C ALA A 199 -9.58 -15.64 13.99
N ARG A 200 -9.18 -16.70 14.69
CA ARG A 200 -9.04 -16.70 16.18
C ARG A 200 -7.61 -16.95 16.65
N LYS A 201 -6.72 -17.29 15.72
CA LYS A 201 -5.33 -17.63 15.98
C LYS A 201 -4.44 -16.80 15.07
N LEU A 202 -3.32 -16.36 15.63
CA LEU A 202 -2.22 -15.78 14.88
C LEU A 202 -1.56 -16.85 14.02
N GLY A 203 -1.12 -16.48 12.82
CA GLY A 203 -0.35 -17.36 11.95
C GLY A 203 0.33 -16.57 10.83
N PRO A 204 1.28 -17.20 10.12
CA PRO A 204 1.96 -16.56 9.03
C PRO A 204 0.98 -16.25 7.88
N ASN A 205 1.32 -15.22 7.13
CA ASN A 205 0.63 -14.81 5.91
C ASN A 205 1.62 -14.14 4.96
N SER A 206 1.28 -14.10 3.68
CA SER A 206 2.02 -13.35 2.68
C SER A 206 1.06 -12.87 1.61
N SER A 207 1.12 -11.58 1.27
CA SER A 207 0.50 -11.09 0.03
C SER A 207 1.16 -11.80 -1.15
N MET A 208 0.36 -12.22 -2.13
CA MET A 208 0.85 -12.79 -3.39
C MET A 208 0.90 -11.72 -4.46
N ASN A 209 -0.24 -11.05 -4.65
CA ASN A 209 -0.39 -9.97 -5.59
C ASN A 209 -1.33 -8.90 -5.05
N TRP A 210 -1.12 -7.69 -5.53
CA TRP A 210 -1.96 -6.55 -5.25
C TRP A 210 -2.18 -5.77 -6.54
N ILE A 211 -3.45 -5.47 -6.84
CA ILE A 211 -3.86 -4.68 -7.99
C ILE A 211 -4.59 -3.47 -7.45
N CYS A 212 -4.22 -2.28 -7.88
CA CYS A 212 -4.95 -1.07 -7.52
C CYS A 212 -4.93 -0.04 -8.65
N ASN A 213 -6.00 0.74 -8.74
CA ASN A 213 -6.15 1.86 -9.65
C ASN A 213 -6.09 3.16 -8.86
N PHE A 214 -5.31 4.12 -9.34
CA PHE A 214 -5.28 5.49 -8.84
C PHE A 214 -6.27 6.31 -9.66
N LEU A 215 -7.34 6.74 -9.01
CA LEU A 215 -8.53 7.31 -9.65
C LEU A 215 -8.53 8.85 -9.63
N SER A 216 -7.69 9.45 -8.79
CA SER A 216 -7.52 10.89 -8.70
C SER A 216 -6.06 11.30 -8.92
N GLU A 217 -5.85 12.45 -9.56
CA GLU A 217 -4.56 13.15 -9.59
C GLU A 217 -4.40 14.08 -8.39
N ASP A 218 -5.52 14.56 -7.84
CA ASP A 218 -5.54 15.33 -6.61
C ASP A 218 -5.47 14.36 -5.43
N LEU A 219 -4.30 14.34 -4.77
CA LEU A 219 -4.03 13.53 -3.60
C LEU A 219 -4.12 14.36 -2.32
N THR A 220 -4.94 15.41 -2.32
CA THR A 220 -5.21 16.22 -1.13
C THR A 220 -6.21 15.52 -0.22
N SER A 221 -5.94 15.58 1.09
CA SER A 221 -6.88 15.16 2.12
C SER A 221 -6.65 15.92 3.42
N ARG A 222 -7.74 16.28 4.12
CA ARG A 222 -7.68 17.07 5.37
C ARG A 222 -6.76 16.40 6.40
N ASP A 223 -5.76 17.14 6.85
CA ASP A 223 -4.73 16.72 7.81
C ASP A 223 -4.01 15.40 7.47
N GLY A 224 -4.05 14.98 6.19
CA GLY A 224 -3.49 13.75 5.68
C GLY A 224 -4.24 12.47 6.09
N TRP A 225 -5.45 12.58 6.63
CA TRP A 225 -6.28 11.41 6.93
C TRP A 225 -6.94 10.85 5.69
N TRP A 226 -6.86 9.54 5.50
CA TRP A 226 -7.50 8.81 4.42
C TRP A 226 -8.46 7.80 5.02
N MET A 227 -9.66 7.67 4.45
CA MET A 227 -10.55 6.58 4.84
C MET A 227 -10.21 5.37 4.01
N MET A 228 -9.92 4.23 4.65
CA MET A 228 -9.57 2.99 3.98
C MET A 228 -10.50 1.86 4.40
N GLU A 229 -10.86 1.01 3.45
CA GLU A 229 -11.67 -0.18 3.64
C GLU A 229 -10.94 -1.41 3.09
N THR A 230 -11.08 -2.54 3.79
CA THR A 230 -10.77 -3.87 3.27
C THR A 230 -11.94 -4.82 3.57
N ASP A 231 -12.48 -5.45 2.52
CA ASP A 231 -13.64 -6.35 2.59
C ASP A 231 -13.31 -7.71 1.99
N LEU A 232 -13.45 -8.76 2.81
CA LEU A 232 -13.16 -10.13 2.44
C LEU A 232 -14.17 -10.62 1.41
N THR A 233 -13.69 -10.99 0.22
CA THR A 233 -14.51 -11.62 -0.81
C THR A 233 -14.67 -13.12 -0.52
N VAL A 234 -13.54 -13.82 -0.32
CA VAL A 234 -13.53 -15.26 -0.07
C VAL A 234 -12.24 -15.68 0.61
N ALA A 235 -12.30 -16.72 1.45
CA ALA A 235 -11.13 -17.44 1.93
C ALA A 235 -11.38 -18.95 1.89
N ARG A 236 -10.53 -19.70 1.19
CA ARG A 236 -10.58 -21.17 1.03
C ARG A 236 -9.19 -21.71 0.74
N ASP A 237 -8.94 -22.95 1.14
CA ASP A 237 -7.72 -23.70 0.80
C ASP A 237 -6.39 -22.99 1.12
N GLY A 238 -6.36 -22.16 2.18
CA GLY A 238 -5.17 -21.40 2.58
C GLY A 238 -4.95 -20.10 1.80
N TYR A 239 -5.95 -19.64 1.04
CA TYR A 239 -5.90 -18.37 0.30
C TYR A 239 -7.09 -17.48 0.67
N SER A 240 -6.88 -16.16 0.62
CA SER A 240 -7.95 -15.17 0.75
C SER A 240 -7.83 -14.07 -0.30
N SER A 241 -8.99 -13.61 -0.77
CA SER A 241 -9.12 -12.46 -1.67
C SER A 241 -9.96 -11.39 -1.00
N GLN A 242 -9.54 -10.13 -1.12
CA GLN A 242 -10.21 -8.97 -0.55
C GLN A 242 -10.24 -7.80 -1.53
N VAL A 243 -11.33 -7.03 -1.49
CA VAL A 243 -11.43 -5.73 -2.16
C VAL A 243 -10.96 -4.65 -1.19
N MET A 244 -10.24 -3.66 -1.69
CA MET A 244 -9.65 -2.59 -0.91
C MET A 244 -9.97 -1.25 -1.56
N ARG A 245 -10.38 -0.28 -0.75
CA ARG A 245 -10.73 1.07 -1.23
C ARG A 245 -10.16 2.14 -0.33
N MET A 246 -9.85 3.28 -0.91
CA MET A 246 -9.40 4.45 -0.18
C MET A 246 -10.08 5.71 -0.71
N TRP A 247 -10.56 6.53 0.21
CA TRP A 247 -11.15 7.83 -0.04
C TRP A 247 -10.37 8.93 0.69
N ASN A 248 -10.39 10.15 0.15
CA ASN A 248 -9.97 11.33 0.92
C ASN A 248 -10.97 11.63 2.06
N ALA A 249 -10.66 12.60 2.91
CA ALA A 249 -11.50 12.99 4.04
C ALA A 249 -12.81 13.71 3.65
N ASP A 250 -12.93 14.15 2.39
CA ASP A 250 -14.15 14.74 1.82
C ASP A 250 -15.07 13.69 1.20
N GLY A 251 -14.58 12.46 1.02
CA GLY A 251 -15.34 11.31 0.57
C GLY A 251 -15.16 10.93 -0.89
N ASP A 252 -14.17 11.50 -1.58
CA ASP A 252 -13.84 11.16 -2.97
C ASP A 252 -12.98 9.90 -3.02
N LEU A 253 -13.35 8.96 -3.88
CA LEU A 253 -12.60 7.70 -4.05
C LEU A 253 -11.30 7.98 -4.81
N VAL A 254 -10.16 7.66 -4.18
CA VAL A 254 -8.83 7.89 -4.77
C VAL A 254 -8.14 6.61 -5.20
N ILE A 255 -8.41 5.48 -4.51
CA ILE A 255 -7.84 4.18 -4.84
C ILE A 255 -8.92 3.10 -4.73
N ASP A 256 -8.99 2.21 -5.73
CA ASP A 256 -9.78 0.98 -5.72
C ASP A 256 -8.90 -0.19 -6.13
N GLY A 257 -8.99 -1.32 -5.43
CA GLY A 257 -8.07 -2.42 -5.64
C GLY A 257 -8.51 -3.75 -5.04
N MET A 258 -7.68 -4.76 -5.26
CA MET A 258 -7.88 -6.13 -4.78
C MET A 258 -6.54 -6.76 -4.43
N GLN A 259 -6.50 -7.49 -3.32
CA GLN A 259 -5.31 -8.22 -2.88
C GLN A 259 -5.63 -9.72 -2.73
N SER A 260 -4.67 -10.55 -3.13
CA SER A 260 -4.64 -11.98 -2.83
C SER A 260 -3.57 -12.26 -1.77
N VAL A 261 -3.92 -13.05 -0.76
CA VAL A 261 -3.06 -13.34 0.40
C VAL A 261 -3.08 -14.84 0.66
N VAL A 262 -1.91 -15.45 0.85
CA VAL A 262 -1.78 -16.80 1.41
C VAL A 262 -1.84 -16.72 2.92
N ILE A 263 -2.62 -17.60 3.53
CA ILE A 263 -2.81 -17.69 4.97
C ILE A 263 -2.49 -19.10 5.48
N PHE A 264 -1.85 -19.16 6.65
CA PHE A 264 -1.42 -20.41 7.30
C PHE A 264 -2.00 -20.52 8.73
N VAL A 265 -3.23 -20.06 8.92
CA VAL A 265 -3.96 -19.97 10.21
C VAL A 265 -5.00 -21.07 10.41
#